data_AF-A0A353XT57-F1
#
_entry.id   AF-A0A353XT57-F1
#
_cell.length_a   1.000
_cell.length_b   1.000
_cell.length_c   1.000
_cell.angle_alpha   90.00
_cell.angle_beta   90.00
_cell.angle_gamma   90.00
#
_symmetry.space_group_name_H-M   'P 1'
#
loop_
_entity.id
_entity.type
_entity.pdbx_description
1 polymer ?
#
loop_
_entity_poly.entity_id
_entity_poly.type
_entity_poly.pdbx_seq_one_letter_code
_entity_poly.pdbx_strand_id
1 'polypeptide(L)'
;DSDFSTIPVGAQRATIAAQYIEETHPKAKLNLYDTQENAYLDLASGRIRALFSDKVTAAYWLTSEEGKAFEQKGAEFKSDDTMGIAVRKGDALAGKFNTALATLKQSGKYDEISAPYFGTTSTAAAQAAAN
;
A
#
# COMPACT_ATOMS: atom_id res chain seq x y z
N ASP A 1 5.13 20.03 8.26
CA ASP A 1 5.13 20.51 6.86
C ASP A 1 6.48 20.37 6.22
N SER A 2 6.66 19.29 5.47
CA SER A 2 7.82 19.16 4.59
C SER A 2 7.49 19.87 3.27
N ASP A 3 8.29 20.85 2.88
CA ASP A 3 8.12 21.55 1.61
C ASP A 3 8.61 20.67 0.45
N PHE A 4 7.68 19.92 -0.17
CA PHE A 4 7.96 19.08 -1.34
C PHE A 4 8.23 19.88 -2.64
N SER A 5 8.16 21.21 -2.60
CA SER A 5 8.44 22.04 -3.79
C SER A 5 9.93 22.10 -4.15
N THR A 6 10.81 21.79 -3.19
CA THR A 6 12.27 21.88 -3.39
C THR A 6 12.94 20.51 -3.50
N ILE A 7 12.36 19.47 -2.90
CA ILE A 7 12.87 18.10 -2.87
C ILE A 7 12.14 17.18 -3.86
N PRO A 8 12.84 16.34 -4.64
CA PRO A 8 12.19 15.39 -5.54
C PRO A 8 11.49 14.28 -4.74
N VAL A 9 10.24 13.98 -5.09
CA VAL A 9 9.43 12.94 -4.44
C VAL A 9 8.88 11.97 -5.47
N GLY A 10 8.68 10.72 -5.08
CA GLY A 10 8.14 9.67 -5.95
C GLY A 10 6.76 9.18 -5.53
N ALA A 11 6.00 8.69 -6.50
CA ALA A 11 4.84 7.81 -6.30
C ALA A 11 4.67 6.89 -7.51
N GLN A 12 4.05 5.73 -7.32
CA GLN A 12 3.61 4.92 -8.45
C GLN A 12 2.37 5.57 -9.09
N ARG A 13 2.34 5.71 -10.42
CA ARG A 13 1.20 6.26 -11.14
C ARG A 13 -0.06 5.40 -10.98
N ALA A 14 -1.22 6.01 -11.16
CA ALA A 14 -2.52 5.35 -11.03
C ALA A 14 -2.76 4.71 -9.65
N THR A 15 -2.18 5.31 -8.60
CA THR A 15 -2.41 4.93 -7.21
C THR A 15 -3.03 6.08 -6.43
N ILE A 16 -3.63 5.74 -5.28
CA ILE A 16 -4.11 6.71 -4.31
C ILE A 16 -2.97 7.58 -3.77
N ALA A 17 -1.77 7.02 -3.64
CA ALA A 17 -0.58 7.76 -3.21
C ALA A 17 -0.21 8.88 -4.18
N ALA A 18 -0.22 8.61 -5.49
CA ALA A 18 0.00 9.62 -6.52
C ALA A 18 -1.09 10.70 -6.49
N GLN A 19 -2.36 10.28 -6.46
CA GLN A 19 -3.48 11.21 -6.41
C GLN A 19 -3.39 12.15 -5.19
N TYR A 20 -3.06 11.60 -4.02
CA TYR A 20 -2.94 12.38 -2.79
C TYR A 20 -1.90 13.51 -2.90
N ILE A 21 -0.69 13.20 -3.38
CA ILE A 21 0.37 14.20 -3.47
C ILE A 21 0.09 15.24 -4.56
N GLU A 22 -0.53 14.82 -5.67
CA GLU A 22 -0.97 15.74 -6.74
C GLU A 22 -2.03 16.73 -6.24
N GLU A 23 -2.99 16.28 -5.45
CA GLU A 23 -4.09 17.11 -4.93
C GLU A 23 -3.64 18.03 -3.77
N THR A 24 -2.82 17.51 -2.84
CA THR A 24 -2.45 18.24 -1.61
C THR A 24 -1.19 19.09 -1.76
N HIS A 25 -0.28 18.70 -2.64
CA HIS A 25 0.97 19.40 -2.90
C HIS A 25 1.19 19.60 -4.40
N PRO A 26 0.35 20.39 -5.10
CA PRO A 26 0.40 20.55 -6.57
C PRO A 26 1.69 21.22 -7.08
N LYS A 27 2.53 21.76 -6.18
CA LYS A 27 3.86 22.32 -6.48
C LYS A 27 5.00 21.33 -6.22
N ALA A 28 4.70 20.11 -5.80
CA ALA A 28 5.71 19.10 -5.51
C ALA A 28 6.51 18.75 -6.77
N LYS A 29 7.81 18.47 -6.59
CA LYS A 29 8.63 17.88 -7.66
C LYS A 29 8.35 16.38 -7.75
N LEU A 30 7.18 16.03 -8.24
CA LEU A 30 6.68 14.66 -8.29
C LEU A 30 7.21 13.90 -9.51
N ASN A 31 7.83 12.76 -9.25
CA ASN A 31 8.21 11.76 -10.24
C ASN A 31 7.23 10.59 -10.17
N LEU A 32 6.57 10.28 -11.28
CA LEU A 32 5.60 9.19 -11.37
C LEU A 32 6.20 7.97 -12.07
N TYR A 33 6.23 6.86 -11.34
CA TYR A 33 6.82 5.60 -11.80
C TYR A 33 5.74 4.64 -12.29
N ASP A 34 6.07 3.82 -13.29
CA ASP A 34 5.16 2.78 -13.79
C ASP A 34 4.97 1.65 -12.75
N THR A 35 6.03 1.33 -12.00
CA THR A 35 6.01 0.29 -10.97
C THR A 35 6.59 0.81 -9.67
N GLN A 36 6.22 0.17 -8.56
CA GLN A 36 6.66 0.54 -7.23
C GLN A 36 8.16 0.23 -7.02
N GLU A 37 8.67 -0.82 -7.67
CA GLU A 37 10.09 -1.23 -7.61
C GLU A 37 11.01 -0.17 -8.22
N ASN A 38 10.61 0.41 -9.36
CA ASN A 38 11.36 1.51 -9.98
C ASN A 38 11.42 2.74 -9.07
N ALA A 39 10.34 3.02 -8.32
CA ALA A 39 10.33 4.10 -7.35
C ALA A 39 11.28 3.83 -6.17
N TYR A 40 11.36 2.59 -5.67
CA TYR A 40 12.32 2.20 -4.64
C TYR A 40 13.77 2.29 -5.11
N LEU A 41 14.06 1.91 -6.35
CA LEU A 41 15.41 2.05 -6.93
C LEU A 41 15.85 3.52 -6.99
N ASP A 42 14.93 4.43 -7.34
CA ASP A 42 15.21 5.87 -7.35
C ASP A 42 15.37 6.46 -5.97
N LEU A 43 14.65 5.92 -4.97
CA LEU A 43 14.82 6.31 -3.58
C LEU A 43 16.18 5.84 -3.04
N ALA A 44 16.55 4.58 -3.28
CA ALA A 44 17.82 4.01 -2.85
C ALA A 44 19.03 4.68 -3.51
N SER A 45 18.91 5.09 -4.79
CA SER A 45 19.96 5.82 -5.51
C SER A 45 20.04 7.31 -5.16
N GLY A 46 19.08 7.84 -4.38
CA GLY A 46 19.02 9.25 -4.00
C GLY A 46 18.50 10.18 -5.11
N ARG A 47 17.95 9.65 -6.20
CA ARG A 47 17.29 10.43 -7.26
C ARG A 47 16.00 11.09 -6.78
N ILE A 48 15.29 10.44 -5.86
CA ILE A 48 14.21 11.03 -5.07
C ILE A 48 14.57 11.00 -3.59
N ARG A 49 14.00 11.93 -2.81
CA ARG A 49 14.28 12.07 -1.38
C ARG A 49 13.20 11.48 -0.48
N ALA A 50 11.99 11.31 -1.01
CA ALA A 50 10.86 10.68 -0.35
C ALA A 50 10.00 9.93 -1.38
N LEU A 51 9.24 8.94 -0.90
CA LEU A 51 8.35 8.12 -1.71
C LEU A 51 7.02 7.95 -0.96
N PHE A 52 5.92 8.26 -1.65
CA PHE A 52 4.57 7.92 -1.22
C PHE A 52 4.23 6.53 -1.76
N SER A 53 3.91 5.59 -0.87
CA SER A 53 3.68 4.18 -1.18
C SER A 53 2.63 3.60 -0.23
N ASP A 54 2.01 2.50 -0.64
CA ASP A 54 1.23 1.65 0.25
C ASP A 54 2.06 1.16 1.45
N LYS A 55 1.42 1.17 2.63
CA LYS A 55 2.05 0.86 3.91
C LYS A 55 2.67 -0.53 3.94
N VAL A 56 1.94 -1.54 3.46
CA VAL A 56 2.36 -2.94 3.51
C VAL A 56 3.57 -3.17 2.61
N THR A 57 3.52 -2.68 1.37
CA THR A 57 4.62 -2.78 0.41
C THR A 57 5.86 -2.02 0.89
N ALA A 58 5.69 -0.84 1.48
CA ALA A 58 6.78 -0.06 2.06
C ALA A 58 7.38 -0.76 3.29
N ALA A 59 6.56 -1.30 4.18
CA ALA A 59 7.02 -2.05 5.35
C ALA A 59 7.85 -3.28 4.94
N TYR A 60 7.40 -4.01 3.91
CA TYR A 60 8.15 -5.13 3.36
C TYR A 60 9.50 -4.67 2.77
N TRP A 61 9.49 -3.62 1.93
CA TRP A 61 10.73 -3.11 1.33
C TRP A 61 11.75 -2.63 2.38
N LEU A 62 11.32 -2.03 3.48
CA LEU A 62 12.19 -1.62 4.58
C LEU A 62 12.93 -2.77 5.27
N THR A 63 12.53 -4.02 5.05
CA THR A 63 13.27 -5.21 5.52
C THR A 63 14.46 -5.60 4.62
N SER A 64 14.54 -5.05 3.41
CA SER A 64 15.66 -5.26 2.47
C SER A 64 16.95 -4.57 2.94
N GLU A 65 18.09 -4.93 2.35
CA GLU A 65 19.37 -4.28 2.67
C GLU A 65 19.35 -2.78 2.32
N GLU A 66 18.79 -2.42 1.17
CA GLU A 66 18.64 -1.03 0.73
C GLU A 66 17.68 -0.26 1.65
N GLY A 67 16.58 -0.91 2.04
CA GLY A 67 15.52 -0.33 2.87
C GLY A 67 15.96 0.05 4.28
N LYS A 68 17.00 -0.60 4.84
CA LYS A 68 17.52 -0.32 6.18
C LYS A 68 18.02 1.12 6.37
N ALA A 69 18.38 1.81 5.29
CA ALA A 69 18.80 3.22 5.33
C ALA A 69 17.63 4.21 5.35
N PHE A 70 16.39 3.71 5.31
CA PHE A 70 15.17 4.51 5.19
C PHE A 70 14.21 4.20 6.35
N GLU A 71 13.25 5.10 6.54
CA GLU A 71 12.22 4.97 7.58
C GLU A 71 10.89 5.50 7.05
N GLN A 72 9.78 5.04 7.65
CA GLN A 72 8.48 5.65 7.42
C GLN A 72 8.39 6.98 8.17
N LYS A 73 7.85 8.01 7.51
CA LYS A 73 7.67 9.35 8.10
C LYS A 73 6.25 9.86 7.89
N GLY A 74 5.74 10.53 8.93
CA GLY A 74 4.41 11.13 8.92
C GLY A 74 3.31 10.17 9.34
N ALA A 75 2.09 10.71 9.41
CA ALA A 75 0.89 9.92 9.64
C ALA A 75 0.39 9.33 8.30
N GLU A 76 -0.43 8.29 8.40
CA GLU A 76 -1.19 7.80 7.25
C GLU A 76 -2.11 8.92 6.74
N PHE A 77 -1.99 9.24 5.46
CA PHE A 77 -2.83 10.27 4.83
C PHE A 77 -4.18 9.72 4.36
N LYS A 78 -4.30 8.39 4.26
CA LYS A 78 -5.53 7.69 3.95
C LYS A 78 -5.53 6.33 4.62
N SER A 79 -6.41 6.15 5.60
CA SER A 79 -6.50 4.95 6.44
C SER A 79 -7.76 4.12 6.22
N ASP A 80 -8.68 4.60 5.38
CA ASP A 80 -9.94 3.95 5.01
C ASP A 80 -9.86 3.22 3.66
N ASP A 81 -8.65 3.00 3.16
CA ASP A 81 -8.46 2.31 1.90
C ASP A 81 -8.88 0.84 2.00
N THR A 82 -9.68 0.39 1.04
CA THR A 82 -10.25 -0.97 1.04
C THR A 82 -9.90 -1.68 -0.26
N MET A 83 -9.38 -2.90 -0.13
CA MET A 83 -9.09 -3.75 -1.28
C MET A 83 -10.33 -4.53 -1.70
N GLY A 84 -10.61 -4.56 -3.00
CA GLY A 84 -11.80 -5.23 -3.55
C GLY A 84 -11.53 -5.95 -4.86
N ILE A 85 -12.32 -7.00 -5.14
CA ILE A 85 -12.31 -7.69 -6.43
C ILE A 85 -13.24 -6.93 -7.36
N ALA A 86 -12.68 -6.20 -8.32
CA ALA A 86 -13.44 -5.44 -9.29
C ALA A 86 -14.05 -6.36 -10.35
N VAL A 87 -15.35 -6.19 -10.61
CA VAL A 87 -16.07 -6.84 -11.71
C VAL A 87 -16.91 -5.80 -12.45
N ARG A 88 -17.40 -6.15 -13.66
CA ARG A 88 -18.31 -5.28 -14.41
C ARG A 88 -19.58 -5.00 -13.61
N LYS A 89 -20.13 -3.80 -13.77
CA LYS A 89 -21.38 -3.41 -13.12
C LYS A 89 -22.53 -4.35 -13.55
N GLY A 90 -23.25 -4.88 -12.56
CA GLY A 90 -24.36 -5.83 -12.79
C GLY A 90 -23.95 -7.28 -13.02
N ASP A 91 -22.65 -7.60 -12.98
CA ASP A 91 -22.18 -8.97 -13.18
C ASP A 91 -22.43 -9.85 -11.94
N ALA A 92 -23.03 -11.02 -12.14
CA ALA A 92 -23.32 -11.99 -11.08
C ALA A 92 -22.05 -12.53 -10.39
N LEU A 93 -20.87 -12.34 -10.99
CA LEU A 93 -19.58 -12.67 -10.38
C LEU A 93 -19.37 -11.93 -9.05
N ALA A 94 -19.90 -10.71 -8.88
CA ALA A 94 -19.77 -9.96 -7.62
C ALA A 94 -20.30 -10.79 -6.43
N GLY A 95 -21.50 -11.34 -6.56
CA GLY A 95 -22.11 -12.16 -5.52
C GLY A 95 -21.31 -13.43 -5.24
N LYS A 96 -20.83 -14.11 -6.30
CA LYS A 96 -20.03 -15.34 -6.16
C LYS A 96 -18.71 -15.09 -5.41
N PHE A 97 -17.99 -14.02 -5.75
CA PHE A 97 -16.76 -13.66 -5.06
C PHE A 97 -17.01 -13.29 -3.59
N ASN A 98 -18.08 -12.55 -3.31
CA ASN A 98 -18.44 -12.19 -1.93
C ASN A 98 -18.75 -13.43 -1.08
N THR A 99 -19.53 -14.38 -1.60
CA THR A 99 -19.81 -15.65 -0.90
C THR A 99 -18.53 -16.45 -0.68
N ALA A 100 -17.69 -16.61 -1.69
CA ALA A 100 -16.44 -17.36 -1.57
C ALA A 100 -15.50 -16.74 -0.52
N LEU A 101 -15.35 -15.41 -0.53
CA LEU A 101 -14.52 -14.69 0.44
C LEU A 101 -15.06 -14.85 1.87
N ALA A 102 -16.38 -14.80 2.05
CA ALA A 102 -17.01 -15.05 3.35
C ALA A 102 -16.72 -16.47 3.87
N THR A 103 -16.82 -17.48 3.02
CA THR A 103 -16.49 -18.87 3.36
C THR A 103 -15.01 -19.04 3.73
N LEU A 104 -14.09 -18.42 2.97
CA LEU A 104 -12.65 -18.47 3.27
C LEU A 104 -12.33 -17.84 4.62
N LYS A 105 -12.98 -16.71 4.95
CA LYS A 105 -12.81 -16.04 6.25
C LYS A 105 -13.38 -16.89 7.39
N GLN A 106 -14.58 -17.45 7.24
CA GLN A 106 -15.20 -18.30 8.28
C GLN A 106 -14.41 -19.59 8.54
N SER A 107 -13.77 -20.15 7.51
CA SER A 107 -12.98 -21.38 7.63
C SER A 107 -11.54 -21.17 8.16
N GLY A 108 -11.10 -19.92 8.34
CA GLY A 108 -9.70 -19.60 8.67
C GLY A 108 -8.71 -19.78 7.51
N LYS A 109 -9.14 -20.30 6.36
CA LYS A 109 -8.29 -20.47 5.17
C LYS A 109 -7.78 -19.15 4.61
N TYR A 110 -8.55 -18.07 4.76
CA TYR A 110 -8.08 -16.74 4.39
C TYR A 110 -6.81 -16.36 5.18
N ASP A 111 -6.82 -16.60 6.50
CA ASP A 111 -5.69 -16.27 7.37
C ASP A 111 -4.48 -17.14 7.03
N GLU A 112 -4.67 -18.45 6.81
CA GLU A 112 -3.62 -19.38 6.35
C GLU A 112 -2.95 -18.92 5.06
N ILE A 113 -3.72 -18.42 4.09
CA ILE A 113 -3.19 -17.88 2.82
C ILE A 113 -2.45 -16.55 3.06
N SER A 114 -2.97 -15.69 3.94
CA SER A 114 -2.41 -14.34 4.15
C SER A 114 -1.16 -14.31 5.03
N ALA A 115 -1.04 -15.25 5.97
CA ALA A 115 -0.01 -15.25 7.01
C ALA A 115 1.43 -15.25 6.47
N PRO A 116 1.79 -16.01 5.43
CA PRO A 116 3.15 -15.98 4.87
C PRO A 116 3.56 -14.63 4.28
N TYR A 117 2.59 -13.80 3.90
CA TYR A 117 2.84 -12.53 3.19
C TYR A 117 2.75 -11.32 4.13
N PHE A 118 1.85 -11.35 5.10
CA PHE A 118 1.51 -10.16 5.91
C PHE A 118 1.57 -10.41 7.42
N GLY A 119 1.92 -11.62 7.86
CA GLY A 119 1.83 -12.03 9.26
C GLY A 119 0.40 -12.37 9.69
N THR A 120 0.25 -12.85 10.93
CA THR A 120 -0.99 -13.48 11.43
C THR A 120 -2.06 -12.50 11.94
N THR A 121 -1.93 -11.18 11.74
CA THR A 121 -2.76 -10.17 12.44
C THR A 121 -3.77 -9.42 11.58
N SER A 122 -3.95 -9.78 10.30
CA SER A 122 -4.71 -8.93 9.34
C SER A 122 -6.24 -9.03 9.43
N THR A 123 -6.81 -9.85 10.31
CA THR A 123 -8.27 -10.02 10.43
C THR A 123 -8.80 -9.76 11.84
N ALA A 124 -10.07 -9.35 11.91
CA ALA A 124 -10.81 -9.20 13.17
C ALA A 124 -10.88 -10.53 13.97
N ALA A 125 -10.80 -11.68 13.29
CA ALA A 125 -10.73 -12.99 13.93
C ALA A 125 -9.36 -13.24 14.61
N ALA A 126 -8.26 -12.84 13.96
CA ALA A 126 -6.93 -12.88 14.56
C ALA A 126 -6.77 -11.92 15.74
N GLN A 127 -7.41 -10.74 15.70
CA GLN A 127 -7.45 -9.80 16.82
C GLN A 127 -8.28 -10.31 18.00
N ALA A 128 -9.34 -11.10 17.75
CA ALA A 128 -10.16 -11.68 18.82
C ALA A 128 -9.47 -12.84 19.57
N ALA A 129 -8.50 -13.52 18.95
CA ALA A 129 -7.74 -14.61 19.57
C ALA A 129 -6.50 -14.13 20.36
N ALA A 130 -6.15 -12.84 20.26
CA ALA A 130 -5.01 -12.23 20.95
C ALA A 130 -5.36 -11.58 22.30
N ASN A 131 -6.61 -11.70 22.76
CA ASN A 131 -7.10 -11.23 24.06
C ASN A 131 -7.57 -12.39 24.94
#